data_AF-A0A7C0XH27-F1
#
_entry.id   AF-A0A7C0XH27-F1
#
_cell.length_a   1.000
_cell.length_b   1.000
_cell.length_c   1.000
_cell.angle_alpha   90.00
_cell.angle_beta   90.00
_cell.angle_gamma   90.00
#
_symmetry.space_group_name_H-M   'P 1'
#
loop_
_entity.id
_entity.type
_entity.pdbx_description
1 polymer ?
#
loop_
_entity_poly.entity_id
_entity_poly.type
_entity_poly.pdbx_seq_one_letter_code
_entity_poly.pdbx_strand_id
1 'polypeptide(L)'
;MDGVVLLVGELDDFVRLVDRNEYVACWWKMDFNGYSGTIYIYAEAKSNEGGYIAYREVRRLDPTILDNLEKAHGVEFGDGDLAERYFSAACYLYDRFLEKLRMKGLRVMKGRYFYAHSIKPLIE
;
A
#
# COMPACT_ATOMS: atom_id res chain seq x y z
N MET A 1 -18.35 19.96 -1.83
CA MET A 1 -17.94 19.71 -3.22
C MET A 1 -17.61 18.25 -3.30
N ASP A 2 -18.48 17.46 -3.94
CA ASP A 2 -18.18 16.06 -4.25
C ASP A 2 -17.14 16.07 -5.38
N GLY A 3 -15.86 16.11 -4.99
CA GLY A 3 -14.77 16.06 -5.94
C GLY A 3 -14.77 14.71 -6.63
N VAL A 4 -14.77 14.69 -7.96
CA VAL A 4 -14.53 13.47 -8.73
C VAL A 4 -13.15 12.94 -8.35
N VAL A 5 -13.11 11.70 -7.88
CA VAL A 5 -11.87 10.96 -7.63
C VAL A 5 -11.65 10.01 -8.80
N LEU A 6 -10.60 10.23 -9.58
CA LEU A 6 -10.21 9.33 -10.66
C LEU A 6 -9.20 8.29 -10.13
N LEU A 7 -9.57 7.01 -10.14
CA LEU A 7 -8.63 5.93 -9.87
C LEU A 7 -7.80 5.64 -11.13
N VAL A 8 -6.50 5.91 -11.04
CA VAL A 8 -5.54 5.69 -12.12
C VAL A 8 -4.98 4.27 -12.02
N GLY A 9 -4.89 3.57 -13.16
CA GLY A 9 -4.43 2.18 -13.21
C GLY A 9 -2.91 2.02 -13.11
N GLU A 10 -2.17 2.98 -13.66
CA GLU A 10 -0.71 2.94 -13.74
C GLU A 10 -0.06 4.01 -12.85
N LEU A 11 1.05 3.65 -12.21
CA LEU A 11 1.75 4.57 -11.31
C LEU A 11 2.31 5.78 -12.06
N ASP A 12 2.80 5.59 -13.27
CA ASP A 12 3.42 6.67 -14.04
C ASP A 12 2.38 7.71 -14.48
N ASP A 13 1.15 7.28 -14.77
CA ASP A 13 0.04 8.19 -15.03
C ASP A 13 -0.36 8.96 -13.77
N PHE A 14 -0.40 8.30 -12.61
CA PHE A 14 -0.61 8.99 -11.33
C PHE A 14 0.45 10.08 -11.13
N VAL A 15 1.73 9.75 -11.29
CA VAL A 15 2.85 10.69 -11.10
C VAL A 15 2.82 11.87 -12.07
N ARG A 16 2.30 11.67 -13.29
CA ARG A 16 2.12 12.73 -14.29
C ARG A 16 0.99 13.69 -13.94
N LEU A 17 -0.07 13.17 -13.32
CA LEU A 17 -1.29 13.94 -13.01
C LEU A 17 -1.22 14.65 -11.65
N VAL A 18 -0.36 14.24 -10.71
CA VAL A 18 -0.23 14.92 -9.41
C VAL A 18 0.19 16.38 -9.57
N ASP A 19 -0.54 17.29 -8.91
CA ASP A 19 -0.08 18.67 -8.69
C ASP A 19 1.18 18.66 -7.81
N ARG A 20 2.29 19.13 -8.37
CA ARG A 20 3.61 19.12 -7.73
C ARG A 20 3.71 20.05 -6.51
N ASN A 21 2.76 20.97 -6.34
CA ASN A 21 2.72 21.86 -5.18
C ASN A 21 2.05 21.21 -3.96
N GLU A 22 1.34 20.11 -4.16
CA GLU A 22 0.53 19.44 -3.14
C GLU A 22 1.24 18.19 -2.56
N TYR A 23 0.74 17.71 -1.42
CA TYR A 23 1.19 16.46 -0.83
C TYR A 23 0.38 15.27 -1.36
N VAL A 24 1.07 14.14 -1.53
CA VAL A 24 0.44 12.84 -1.76
C VAL A 24 0.18 12.17 -0.42
N ALA A 25 -1.10 12.03 -0.06
CA ALA A 25 -1.51 11.29 1.13
C ALA A 25 -1.49 9.80 0.83
N CYS A 26 -0.69 9.04 1.57
CA CYS A 26 -0.59 7.60 1.38
C CYS A 26 -1.12 6.87 2.61
N TRP A 27 -1.85 5.77 2.42
CA TRP A 27 -2.33 4.92 3.51
C TRP A 27 -2.37 3.48 3.03
N TRP A 28 -2.54 2.51 3.93
CA TRP A 28 -2.67 1.12 3.52
C TRP A 28 -3.66 0.36 4.39
N LYS A 29 -4.20 -0.72 3.84
CA LYS A 29 -4.93 -1.73 4.61
C LYS A 29 -4.43 -3.12 4.29
N MET A 30 -4.65 -4.05 5.21
CA MET A 30 -4.36 -5.44 4.99
C MET A 30 -5.51 -6.32 5.44
N ASP A 31 -5.87 -7.26 4.58
CA ASP A 31 -6.85 -8.31 4.87
C ASP A 31 -6.06 -9.61 5.11
N PHE A 32 -6.25 -10.25 6.26
CA PHE A 32 -5.62 -11.54 6.61
C PHE A 32 -6.69 -12.59 6.93
N ASN A 33 -6.53 -13.79 6.38
CA ASN A 33 -7.49 -14.90 6.54
C ASN A 33 -6.95 -16.10 7.33
N GLY A 34 -5.83 -15.94 8.06
CA GLY A 34 -5.16 -17.01 8.79
C GLY A 34 -4.05 -17.72 8.02
N TYR A 35 -4.03 -17.63 6.68
CA TYR A 35 -3.02 -18.29 5.85
C TYR A 35 -2.30 -17.33 4.88
N SER A 36 -3.07 -16.43 4.27
CA SER A 36 -2.58 -15.45 3.30
C SER A 36 -3.03 -14.05 3.68
N GLY A 37 -2.17 -13.07 3.40
CA GLY A 37 -2.47 -11.64 3.50
C GLY A 37 -2.72 -11.03 2.13
N THR A 38 -3.52 -9.98 2.05
CA THR A 38 -3.53 -9.06 0.90
C THR A 38 -3.36 -7.64 1.41
N ILE A 39 -2.29 -6.99 0.99
CA ILE A 39 -2.06 -5.57 1.26
C ILE A 39 -2.58 -4.73 0.10
N TYR A 40 -3.23 -3.64 0.46
CA TYR A 40 -3.70 -2.59 -0.44
C TYR A 40 -3.05 -1.28 0.02
N ILE A 41 -2.16 -0.73 -0.79
CA ILE A 41 -1.51 0.56 -0.56
C ILE A 41 -2.19 1.59 -1.45
N TYR A 42 -2.58 2.72 -0.87
CA TYR A 42 -3.27 3.80 -1.56
C TYR A 42 -2.42 5.06 -1.54
N ALA A 43 -2.49 5.82 -2.63
CA ALA A 43 -1.97 7.17 -2.75
C ALA A 43 -3.05 8.08 -3.33
N GLU A 44 -3.27 9.22 -2.71
CA GLU A 44 -4.29 10.20 -3.11
C GLU A 44 -3.66 11.58 -3.16
N ALA A 45 -4.02 12.37 -4.18
CA ALA A 45 -3.51 13.72 -4.37
C ALA A 45 -4.48 14.56 -5.19
N LYS A 46 -4.29 15.89 -5.18
CA LYS A 46 -4.94 16.75 -6.17
C LYS A 46 -4.29 16.56 -7.54
N SER A 47 -5.13 16.59 -8.57
CA SER A 47 -4.68 16.61 -9.96
C SER A 47 -4.26 18.01 -10.38
N ASN A 48 -3.27 18.11 -11.27
CA ASN A 48 -2.90 19.34 -11.97
C ASN A 48 -3.98 19.82 -12.97
N GLU A 49 -4.93 18.95 -13.32
CA GLU A 49 -6.12 19.26 -14.13
C GLU A 49 -7.34 19.67 -13.29
N GLY A 50 -7.19 19.70 -11.95
CA GLY A 50 -8.29 19.91 -11.01
C GLY A 50 -8.96 18.61 -10.56
N GLY A 51 -9.56 18.62 -9.38
CA GLY A 51 -10.13 17.42 -8.75
C GLY A 51 -9.08 16.55 -8.04
N TYR A 52 -9.44 15.30 -7.75
CA TYR A 52 -8.60 14.36 -7.02
C TYR A 52 -8.31 13.11 -7.85
N ILE A 53 -7.10 12.58 -7.68
CA ILE A 53 -6.67 11.33 -8.28
C ILE A 53 -6.22 10.38 -7.18
N ALA A 54 -6.44 9.09 -7.42
CA ALA A 54 -6.02 8.02 -6.55
C ALA A 54 -5.23 6.96 -7.34
N TYR A 55 -4.29 6.31 -6.69
CA TYR A 55 -3.59 5.12 -7.18
C TYR A 55 -3.60 4.06 -6.09
N ARG A 56 -3.67 2.79 -6.49
CA ARG A 56 -3.68 1.66 -5.56
C ARG A 56 -2.76 0.55 -6.02
N GLU A 57 -1.86 0.14 -5.13
CA GLU A 57 -1.04 -1.05 -5.28
C GLU A 57 -1.61 -2.21 -4.46
N VAL A 58 -1.81 -3.36 -5.10
CA VAL A 58 -2.30 -4.57 -4.43
C VAL A 58 -1.22 -5.64 -4.49
N ARG A 59 -0.89 -6.23 -3.34
CA ARG A 59 0.05 -7.37 -3.26
C ARG A 59 -0.55 -8.47 -2.40
N ARG A 60 -0.45 -9.69 -2.90
CA ARG A 60 -0.74 -10.89 -2.12
C ARG A 60 0.52 -11.27 -1.33
N LEU A 61 0.32 -11.70 -0.09
CA LEU A 61 1.32 -12.29 0.78
C LEU A 61 0.90 -13.73 1.08
N ASP A 62 1.82 -14.64 0.81
CA ASP A 62 1.79 -16.03 1.25
C ASP A 62 3.20 -16.38 1.76
N PRO A 63 3.42 -17.56 2.37
CA PRO A 63 4.72 -17.89 2.94
C PRO A 63 5.86 -17.85 1.92
N THR A 64 5.58 -18.26 0.66
CA THR A 64 6.61 -18.26 -0.39
C THR A 64 6.97 -16.83 -0.79
N ILE A 65 5.98 -15.96 -0.92
CA ILE A 65 6.21 -14.54 -1.23
C ILE A 65 6.97 -13.86 -0.08
N LEU A 66 6.65 -14.19 1.17
CA LEU A 66 7.33 -13.65 2.33
C LEU A 66 8.82 -14.00 2.33
N ASP A 67 9.15 -15.29 2.18
CA ASP A 67 10.54 -15.75 2.11
C ASP A 67 11.30 -15.12 0.94
N ASN A 68 10.63 -14.92 -0.19
CA ASN A 68 11.23 -14.27 -1.35
C ASN A 68 11.50 -12.78 -1.10
N LEU A 69 10.60 -12.07 -0.40
CA LEU A 69 10.81 -10.68 -0.01
C LEU A 69 11.99 -10.54 0.95
N GLU A 70 12.08 -11.41 1.96
CA GLU A 70 13.19 -11.44 2.92
C GLU A 70 14.53 -11.62 2.19
N LYS A 71 14.62 -12.63 1.31
CA LYS A 71 15.84 -12.89 0.52
C LYS A 71 16.19 -11.77 -0.45
N ALA A 72 15.21 -11.26 -1.19
CA ALA A 72 15.45 -10.25 -2.22
C ALA A 72 15.92 -8.92 -1.63
N HIS A 73 15.54 -8.62 -0.39
CA HIS A 73 15.80 -7.34 0.25
C HIS A 73 16.72 -7.41 1.47
N GLY A 74 17.16 -8.61 1.87
CA GLY A 74 18.04 -8.79 3.03
C GLY A 74 17.39 -8.33 4.33
N VAL A 75 16.09 -8.59 4.48
CA VAL A 75 15.29 -8.22 5.66
C VAL A 75 14.72 -9.47 6.32
N GLU A 76 14.47 -9.41 7.62
CA GLU A 76 13.75 -10.45 8.36
C GLU A 76 12.47 -9.85 8.93
N PHE A 77 11.32 -10.47 8.67
CA PHE A 77 10.04 -10.00 9.18
C PHE A 77 9.68 -10.59 10.56
N GLY A 78 10.65 -11.26 11.18
CA GLY A 78 10.62 -11.76 12.55
C GLY A 78 10.20 -13.23 12.68
N ASP A 79 10.33 -13.73 13.92
CA ASP A 79 9.98 -15.10 14.33
C ASP A 79 8.59 -15.19 15.00
N GLY A 80 7.83 -14.09 14.94
CA GLY A 80 6.47 -13.99 15.49
C GLY A 80 5.47 -14.89 14.75
N ASP A 81 4.20 -14.81 15.15
CA ASP A 81 3.17 -15.53 14.44
C ASP A 81 3.03 -15.06 12.97
N LEU A 82 2.38 -15.86 12.13
CA LEU A 82 2.28 -15.57 10.70
C LEU A 82 1.62 -14.20 10.42
N ALA A 83 0.70 -13.77 11.29
CA ALA A 83 0.02 -12.49 11.16
C ALA A 83 0.98 -11.32 11.42
N GLU A 84 1.79 -11.42 12.48
CA GLU A 84 2.84 -10.44 12.81
C GLU A 84 3.87 -10.34 11.70
N ARG A 85 4.32 -11.47 11.15
CA ARG A 85 5.28 -11.48 10.03
C ARG A 85 4.71 -10.79 8.79
N TYR A 86 3.45 -11.05 8.44
CA TYR A 86 2.81 -10.37 7.32
C TYR A 86 2.55 -8.88 7.59
N PHE A 87 2.25 -8.49 8.83
CA PHE A 87 2.13 -7.09 9.20
C PHE A 87 3.47 -6.36 9.04
N SER A 88 4.57 -6.97 9.48
CA SER A 88 5.94 -6.45 9.28
C SER A 88 6.28 -6.31 7.79
N ALA A 89 5.97 -7.32 6.98
CA ALA A 89 6.13 -7.26 5.53
C ALA A 89 5.28 -6.15 4.90
N ALA A 90 4.06 -5.94 5.40
CA ALA A 90 3.17 -4.90 4.92
C ALA A 90 3.72 -3.49 5.23
N CYS A 91 4.26 -3.29 6.44
CA CYS A 91 4.96 -2.06 6.80
C CYS A 91 6.16 -1.79 5.89
N TYR A 92 6.96 -2.82 5.64
CA TYR A 92 8.11 -2.74 4.73
C TYR A 92 7.69 -2.35 3.31
N LEU A 93 6.71 -3.05 2.73
CA LEU A 93 6.20 -2.75 1.39
C LEU A 93 5.64 -1.34 1.29
N TYR A 94 4.97 -0.86 2.34
CA TYR A 94 4.48 0.50 2.42
C TYR A 94 5.63 1.52 2.42
N ASP A 95 6.66 1.34 3.24
CA ASP A 95 7.80 2.25 3.27
C ASP A 95 8.55 2.28 1.92
N ARG A 96 8.70 1.12 1.25
CA ARG A 96 9.25 1.04 -0.11
C ARG A 96 8.39 1.77 -1.14
N PHE A 97 7.07 1.70 -1.00
CA PHE A 97 6.16 2.46 -1.85
C PHE A 97 6.32 3.98 -1.65
N LEU A 98 6.41 4.45 -0.41
CA LEU A 98 6.65 5.87 -0.11
C LEU A 98 7.99 6.34 -0.69
N GLU A 99 9.04 5.54 -0.56
CA GLU A 99 10.36 5.82 -1.15
C GLU A 99 10.28 5.90 -2.68
N LYS A 100 9.59 4.96 -3.33
CA LYS A 100 9.37 4.97 -4.78
C LYS A 100 8.70 6.27 -5.26
N LEU A 101 7.69 6.76 -4.55
CA LEU A 101 7.04 8.04 -4.87
C LEU A 101 7.99 9.23 -4.68
N ARG A 102 8.79 9.24 -3.60
CA ARG A 102 9.79 10.29 -3.36
C ARG A 102 10.87 10.32 -4.44
N MET A 103 11.35 9.16 -4.89
CA MET A 103 12.30 9.05 -6.00
C MET A 103 11.74 9.60 -7.32
N LYS A 104 10.41 9.58 -7.50
CA LYS A 104 9.71 10.21 -8.64
C LYS A 104 9.43 11.71 -8.42
N GLY A 105 10.03 12.31 -7.39
CA GLY A 105 9.94 13.74 -7.09
C GLY A 105 8.61 14.17 -6.48
N LEU A 106 7.88 13.27 -5.83
CA LEU A 106 6.62 13.59 -5.15
C LEU A 106 6.85 13.85 -3.66
N ARG A 107 6.08 14.80 -3.11
CA ARG A 107 6.06 15.11 -1.68
C ARG A 107 5.05 14.19 -1.01
N VAL A 108 5.52 13.27 -0.18
CA VAL A 108 4.67 12.20 0.35
C VAL A 108 4.41 12.37 1.84
N MET A 109 3.14 12.28 2.23
CA MET A 109 2.70 12.24 3.61
C MET A 109 2.34 10.80 4.00
N LYS A 110 2.97 10.30 5.07
CA LYS A 110 2.66 8.98 5.66
C LYS A 110 1.34 9.09 6.43
N GLY A 111 0.34 8.34 6.01
CA GLY A 111 -0.98 8.27 6.61
C GLY A 111 -1.16 7.06 7.52
N ARG A 112 -2.42 6.79 7.85
CA ARG A 112 -2.82 5.71 8.76
C ARG A 112 -2.79 4.34 8.06
N TYR A 113 -2.86 3.29 8.87
CA TYR A 113 -3.06 1.93 8.39
C TYR A 113 -4.28 1.30 9.03
N PHE A 114 -4.84 0.29 8.36
CA PHE A 114 -5.96 -0.49 8.85
C PHE A 114 -5.65 -1.99 8.72
N TYR A 115 -5.66 -2.69 9.85
CA TYR A 115 -5.46 -4.13 9.88
C TYR A 115 -6.82 -4.81 10.09
N ALA A 116 -7.32 -5.50 9.06
CA ALA A 116 -8.56 -6.23 9.12
C ALA A 116 -8.25 -7.74 9.21
N HIS A 117 -8.51 -8.31 10.38
CA HIS A 117 -8.54 -9.75 10.52
C HIS A 117 -9.90 -10.26 10.03
N SER A 118 -9.95 -10.80 8.82
CA SER A 118 -11.14 -11.49 8.34
C SER A 118 -11.18 -12.86 8.99
N ILE A 119 -11.85 -12.94 10.14
CA ILE A 119 -12.44 -14.20 10.58
C ILE A 119 -13.49 -14.52 9.52
N LYS A 120 -13.20 -15.46 8.59
CA LYS A 120 -14.28 -16.04 7.80
C LYS A 120 -15.33 -16.52 8.81
N PRO A 121 -16.62 -16.19 8.66
CA PRO A 121 -17.62 -16.97 9.38
C PRO A 121 -17.36 -18.42 8.97
N LEU A 122 -17.17 -19.29 9.97
CA LEU A 122 -17.37 -20.71 9.78
C LEU A 122 -18.79 -20.81 9.20
N ILE A 123 -18.88 -21.01 7.89
CA ILE A 123 -20.14 -21.43 7.29
C ILE A 123 -20.34 -22.83 7.86
N GLU A 124 -21.38 -22.97 8.67
CA GLU A 124 -21.86 -24.23 9.26
C GLU A 124 -22.08 -25.32 8.21
#